data_AF-A0A9D4DBZ0-F1
#
_entry.id   AF-A0A9D4DBZ0-F1
#
_cell.length_a   1.000
_cell.length_b   1.000
_cell.length_c   1.000
_cell.angle_alpha   90.00
_cell.angle_beta   90.00
_cell.angle_gamma   90.00
#
_symmetry.space_group_name_H-M   'P 1'
#
loop_
_entity.id
_entity.type
_entity.pdbx_description
1 polymer ?
#
loop_
_entity_poly.entity_id
_entity_poly.type
_entity_poly.pdbx_seq_one_letter_code
_entity_poly.pdbx_strand_id
1 'polypeptide(L)'
;MDDVCKELDTVVLEFFQTLTDFYMEQEKLGETLKSGLLNMSRARYSMGTQAVTIDKCDNSKMVAAVKVKVSHDNQLTSFKPNPDLEAQFCEINLGGQESNFESSIRKRTVTNKKNVEGYVNGSSHIEDIELNEKQKKSDHKKVVDPLNWFGVLVPPALRQSQQDFKKTIESGVNVANLKLRLQTLQAKYETLLAQKKDLKKNEK
;
A
#
# COMPACT_ATOMS: atom_id res chain seq x y z
N MET A 1 45.74 4.44 -19.08
CA MET A 1 45.49 4.43 -17.63
C MET A 1 44.44 5.47 -17.21
N ASP A 2 44.47 6.68 -17.78
CA ASP A 2 43.62 7.79 -17.32
C ASP A 2 42.11 7.58 -17.49
N ASP A 3 41.69 6.91 -18.57
CA ASP A 3 40.26 6.68 -18.82
C ASP A 3 39.62 5.75 -17.80
N VAL A 4 40.33 4.70 -17.36
CA VAL A 4 39.86 3.79 -16.29
C VAL A 4 39.76 4.53 -14.96
N CYS A 5 40.66 5.47 -14.68
CA CYS A 5 40.57 6.30 -13.47
C CYS A 5 39.31 7.19 -13.50
N LYS A 6 39.04 7.86 -14.63
CA LYS A 6 37.83 8.68 -14.80
C LYS A 6 36.55 7.87 -14.67
N GLU A 7 36.52 6.67 -15.23
CA GLU A 7 35.36 5.78 -15.11
C GLU A 7 35.15 5.32 -13.66
N LEU A 8 36.24 5.01 -12.95
CA LEU A 8 36.18 4.63 -11.53
C LEU A 8 35.60 5.77 -10.67
N ASP A 9 36.06 7.00 -10.90
CA ASP A 9 35.55 8.18 -10.20
C ASP A 9 34.07 8.41 -10.50
N THR A 10 33.66 8.23 -11.76
CA THR A 10 32.25 8.34 -12.18
C THR A 10 31.37 7.32 -11.46
N VAL A 11 31.80 6.06 -11.37
CA VAL A 11 31.07 5.00 -10.67
C VAL A 11 30.94 5.30 -9.17
N VAL A 12 31.99 5.85 -8.54
CA VAL A 12 31.95 6.23 -7.13
C VAL A 12 30.96 7.37 -6.88
N LEU A 13 30.94 8.39 -7.75
CA LEU A 13 29.98 9.49 -7.64
C LEU A 13 28.53 8.97 -7.79
N GLU A 14 28.29 8.11 -8.79
CA GLU A 14 26.98 7.48 -8.99
C GLU A 14 26.56 6.62 -7.80
N PHE A 15 27.50 5.91 -7.17
CA PHE A 15 27.27 5.11 -5.98
C PHE A 15 26.80 5.99 -4.80
N PHE A 16 27.50 7.08 -4.52
CA PHE A 16 27.12 7.98 -3.42
C PHE A 16 25.79 8.69 -3.66
N GLN A 17 25.49 9.06 -4.91
CA GLN A 17 24.19 9.60 -5.28
C GLN A 17 23.07 8.57 -5.04
N THR A 18 23.25 7.34 -5.54
CA THR A 18 22.30 6.25 -5.35
C THR A 18 22.12 5.91 -3.86
N LEU A 19 23.19 6.00 -3.06
CA LEU A 19 23.15 5.74 -1.62
C LEU A 19 22.34 6.81 -0.89
N THR A 20 22.46 8.07 -1.32
CA THR A 20 21.66 9.19 -0.77
C THR A 20 20.18 8.97 -1.07
N ASP A 21 19.84 8.63 -2.32
CA ASP A 21 18.47 8.31 -2.74
C ASP A 21 17.90 7.13 -1.95
N PHE A 22 18.73 6.10 -1.69
CA PHE A 22 18.35 4.95 -0.88
C PHE A 22 17.95 5.34 0.55
N TYR A 23 18.73 6.19 1.22
CA TYR A 23 18.39 6.64 2.57
C TYR A 23 17.12 7.49 2.60
N MET A 24 16.94 8.38 1.62
CA MET A 24 15.72 9.20 1.52
C MET A 24 14.47 8.34 1.34
N GLU A 25 14.53 7.34 0.45
CA GLU A 25 13.38 6.44 0.23
C GLU A 25 13.15 5.50 1.43
N GLN A 26 14.21 5.12 2.15
CA GLN A 26 14.09 4.34 3.39
C GLN A 26 13.39 5.13 4.50
N GLU A 27 13.68 6.42 4.64
CA GLU A 27 13.01 7.30 5.60
C GLU A 27 11.51 7.41 5.28
N LYS A 28 11.18 7.69 4.02
CA LYS A 28 9.79 7.75 3.50
C LYS A 28 9.04 6.43 3.70
N LEU A 29 9.70 5.29 3.46
CA LEU A 29 9.14 3.97 3.77
C LEU A 29 8.78 3.86 5.26
N GLY A 30 9.70 4.29 6.14
CA GLY A 30 9.50 4.27 7.58
C GLY A 30 8.36 5.17 8.04
N GLU A 31 8.24 6.38 7.48
CA GLU A 31 7.15 7.32 7.79
C GLU A 31 5.77 6.78 7.41
N THR A 32 5.64 6.30 6.16
CA THR A 32 4.37 5.74 5.66
C THR A 32 3.97 4.50 6.45
N LEU A 33 4.93 3.64 6.82
CA LEU A 33 4.68 2.45 7.62
C LEU A 33 4.18 2.82 9.03
N LYS A 34 4.81 3.80 9.69
CA LYS A 34 4.38 4.30 11.01
C LYS A 34 2.97 4.87 10.94
N SER A 35 2.67 5.69 9.93
CA SER A 35 1.33 6.23 9.70
C SER A 35 0.29 5.13 9.51
N GLY A 36 0.58 4.15 8.65
CA GLY A 36 -0.30 3.01 8.38
C GLY A 36 -0.61 2.19 9.63
N LEU A 37 0.41 1.89 10.44
CA LEU A 37 0.26 1.16 11.71
C LEU A 37 -0.52 1.97 12.76
N LEU A 38 -0.29 3.28 12.84
CA LEU A 38 -1.01 4.17 13.75
C LEU A 38 -2.50 4.26 13.37
N ASN A 39 -2.79 4.44 12.09
CA ASN A 39 -4.16 4.52 11.57
C ASN A 39 -4.89 3.18 11.72
N MET A 40 -4.20 2.05 11.54
CA MET A 40 -4.74 0.72 11.86
C MET A 40 -5.10 0.61 13.35
N SER A 41 -4.22 1.10 14.24
CA SER A 41 -4.46 1.09 15.68
C SER A 41 -5.66 1.95 16.08
N ARG A 42 -5.81 3.14 15.47
CA ARG A 42 -6.99 4.01 15.63
C ARG A 42 -8.27 3.32 15.18
N ALA A 43 -8.24 2.62 14.04
CA ALA A 43 -9.38 1.85 13.56
C ALA A 43 -9.78 0.74 14.54
N ARG A 44 -8.81 -0.02 15.07
CA ARG A 44 -9.05 -1.06 16.10
C ARG A 44 -9.61 -0.48 17.40
N TYR A 45 -9.14 0.69 17.79
CA TYR A 45 -9.69 1.40 18.96
C TYR A 45 -11.16 1.79 18.73
N SER A 46 -11.49 2.31 17.54
CA SER A 46 -12.84 2.76 17.22
C SER A 46 -13.84 1.63 16.98
N MET A 47 -13.43 0.53 16.33
CA MET A 47 -14.32 -0.59 15.98
C MET A 47 -14.35 -1.69 17.03
N GLY A 48 -13.39 -1.70 17.97
CA GLY A 48 -13.13 -2.81 18.87
C GLY A 48 -12.04 -3.74 18.34
N THR A 49 -11.31 -4.35 19.27
CA THR A 49 -10.07 -5.10 18.99
C THR A 49 -10.27 -6.35 18.11
N GLN A 50 -11.49 -6.89 18.08
CA GLN A 50 -11.92 -8.08 17.33
C GLN A 50 -12.44 -7.76 15.92
N ALA A 51 -12.68 -6.48 15.61
CA ALA A 51 -13.30 -6.09 14.35
C ALA A 51 -12.31 -6.13 13.18
N VAL A 52 -11.06 -5.73 13.40
CA VAL A 52 -9.98 -5.77 12.39
C VAL A 52 -9.04 -6.91 12.76
N THR A 53 -9.38 -8.13 12.37
CA THR A 53 -8.63 -9.36 12.63
C THR A 53 -8.67 -10.28 11.41
N ILE A 54 -7.67 -11.14 11.26
CA ILE A 54 -7.50 -12.05 10.13
C ILE A 54 -8.74 -12.95 9.95
N ASP A 55 -9.42 -13.33 11.02
CA ASP A 55 -10.65 -14.15 10.98
C ASP A 55 -11.80 -13.52 10.17
N LYS A 56 -11.76 -12.20 9.93
CA LYS A 56 -12.75 -11.52 9.09
C LYS A 56 -12.42 -11.60 7.59
N CYS A 57 -11.18 -11.90 7.25
CA CYS A 57 -10.74 -12.03 5.86
C CYS A 57 -11.23 -13.36 5.28
N ASP A 58 -12.01 -13.31 4.21
CA ASP A 58 -12.43 -14.51 3.49
C ASP A 58 -11.29 -14.99 2.57
N ASN A 59 -10.54 -16.00 3.02
CA ASN A 59 -9.42 -16.57 2.28
C ASN A 59 -9.81 -17.07 0.87
N SER A 60 -11.06 -17.50 0.67
CA SER A 60 -11.53 -17.95 -0.65
C SER A 60 -11.73 -16.80 -1.64
N LYS A 61 -11.91 -15.56 -1.14
CA LYS A 61 -12.11 -14.34 -1.94
C LYS A 61 -10.89 -13.43 -1.92
N MET A 62 -9.87 -13.74 -1.14
CA MET A 62 -8.66 -12.94 -1.06
C MET A 62 -7.83 -13.05 -2.34
N VAL A 63 -7.70 -11.92 -3.03
CA VAL A 63 -6.89 -11.79 -4.23
C VAL A 63 -5.88 -10.66 -4.01
N ALA A 64 -4.65 -10.85 -4.49
CA ALA A 64 -3.62 -9.83 -4.41
C ALA A 64 -4.04 -8.57 -5.18
N ALA A 65 -4.22 -7.46 -4.46
CA ALA A 65 -4.62 -6.19 -5.05
C ALA A 65 -3.48 -5.50 -5.82
N VAL A 66 -2.24 -5.83 -5.45
CA VAL A 66 -1.01 -5.33 -6.06
C VAL A 66 -0.20 -6.53 -6.51
N LYS A 67 0.33 -6.47 -7.73
CA LYS A 67 1.30 -7.45 -8.23
C LYS A 67 2.55 -6.71 -8.66
N VAL A 68 3.70 -7.31 -8.35
CA VAL A 68 5.01 -6.79 -8.71
C VAL A 68 5.63 -7.77 -9.69
N LYS A 69 6.12 -7.26 -10.83
CA LYS A 69 6.85 -8.05 -11.81
C LYS A 69 8.34 -7.73 -11.72
N VAL A 70 9.16 -8.75 -11.95
CA VAL A 70 10.60 -8.62 -12.07
C VAL A 70 10.94 -8.67 -13.56
N SER A 71 11.66 -7.67 -14.08
CA SER A 71 12.18 -7.73 -15.46
C SER A 71 13.43 -8.63 -15.50
N HIS A 72 13.78 -9.05 -16.72
CA HIS A 72 14.98 -9.84 -17.01
C HIS A 72 16.27 -9.14 -16.57
N ASP A 73 16.28 -7.81 -16.44
CA ASP A 73 17.43 -7.04 -15.92
C ASP A 73 17.50 -7.04 -14.37
N ASN A 74 16.77 -7.95 -13.72
CA ASN A 74 16.56 -8.03 -12.26
C ASN A 74 15.97 -6.78 -11.61
N GLN A 75 15.65 -5.73 -12.39
CA GLN A 75 14.95 -4.55 -11.91
C GLN A 75 13.48 -4.86 -11.68
N LEU A 76 12.99 -4.53 -10.48
CA LEU A 76 11.60 -4.67 -10.09
C LEU A 76 10.79 -3.62 -10.85
N THR A 77 10.18 -4.03 -11.95
CA THR A 77 9.55 -3.12 -12.91
C THR A 77 8.05 -3.32 -12.88
N SER A 78 7.40 -2.22 -12.50
CA SER A 78 5.97 -2.00 -12.42
C SER A 78 5.29 -2.60 -11.18
N PHE A 79 5.02 -1.68 -10.24
CA PHE A 79 3.87 -1.74 -9.38
C PHE A 79 2.63 -1.56 -10.27
N LYS A 80 2.00 -2.67 -10.68
CA LYS A 80 0.71 -2.58 -11.37
C LYS A 80 -0.37 -2.92 -10.34
N PRO A 81 -1.16 -1.93 -9.89
CA PRO A 81 -2.39 -2.25 -9.20
C PRO A 81 -3.25 -3.10 -10.14
N ASN A 82 -3.96 -4.07 -9.60
CA ASN A 82 -4.81 -4.93 -10.41
C ASN A 82 -5.89 -4.05 -11.08
N PRO A 83 -5.98 -4.00 -12.42
CA PRO A 83 -6.92 -3.13 -13.13
C PRO A 83 -8.39 -3.38 -12.73
N ASP A 84 -8.72 -4.61 -12.31
CA ASP A 84 -10.07 -4.97 -11.83
C ASP A 84 -10.44 -4.33 -10.48
N LEU A 85 -9.44 -3.88 -9.71
CA LEU A 85 -9.59 -3.23 -8.40
C LEU A 85 -9.50 -1.69 -8.51
N GLU A 86 -8.59 -1.14 -9.33
CA GLU A 86 -8.48 0.32 -9.53
C GLU A 86 -9.78 0.96 -10.04
N ALA A 87 -10.50 0.27 -10.93
CA ALA A 87 -11.79 0.75 -11.45
C ALA A 87 -12.87 0.92 -10.35
N GLN A 88 -12.72 0.25 -9.20
CA GLN A 88 -13.65 0.38 -8.06
C GLN A 88 -13.21 1.47 -7.06
N PHE A 89 -11.94 1.92 -7.09
CA PHE A 89 -11.42 2.91 -6.17
C PHE A 89 -11.60 4.37 -6.64
N CYS A 90 -11.99 4.59 -7.90
CA CYS A 90 -12.13 5.94 -8.47
C CYS A 90 -13.52 6.58 -8.30
N GLU A 91 -14.55 5.85 -7.87
CA GLU A 91 -15.85 6.45 -7.53
C GLU A 91 -16.00 6.54 -6.01
N ILE A 92 -15.43 7.60 -5.42
CA ILE A 92 -16.00 8.42 -4.33
C ILE A 92 -14.99 9.56 -4.08
N ASN A 93 -15.08 10.62 -4.89
CA ASN A 93 -14.66 11.94 -4.46
C ASN A 93 -15.73 12.45 -3.49
N LEU A 94 -15.57 12.21 -2.19
CA LEU A 94 -16.21 13.06 -1.18
C LEU A 94 -15.17 14.08 -0.74
N GLY A 95 -15.44 15.33 -1.12
CA GLY A 95 -14.55 16.47 -0.98
C GLY A 95 -13.96 16.63 0.42
N GLY A 96 -12.75 17.18 0.44
CA GLY A 96 -12.05 17.52 1.66
C GLY A 96 -12.88 18.44 2.54
N GLN A 97 -12.94 18.09 3.82
CA GLN A 97 -12.78 19.04 4.89
C GLN A 97 -11.93 18.36 5.97
N GLU A 98 -10.81 19.00 6.29
CA GLU A 98 -10.05 18.77 7.50
C GLU A 98 -10.95 19.07 8.70
N SER A 99 -11.66 18.07 9.20
CA SER A 99 -12.32 18.19 10.49
C SER A 99 -11.28 17.88 11.57
N ASN A 100 -10.77 18.93 12.21
CA ASN A 100 -10.23 18.90 13.56
C ASN A 100 -11.23 18.16 14.47
N PHE A 101 -11.03 16.85 14.67
CA PHE A 101 -11.70 16.13 15.74
C PHE A 101 -10.92 16.38 17.03
N GLU A 102 -11.19 17.53 17.65
CA GLU A 102 -10.96 17.68 19.08
C GLU A 102 -11.82 16.66 19.82
N SER A 103 -11.15 15.89 20.68
CA SER A 103 -11.71 14.91 21.58
C SER A 103 -12.70 15.55 22.55
N SER A 104 -13.99 15.61 22.18
CA SER A 104 -15.04 15.91 23.15
C SER A 104 -15.48 14.62 23.86
N ILE A 105 -14.83 14.37 25.00
CA ILE A 105 -15.15 13.31 25.96
C ILE A 105 -16.63 13.45 26.37
N ARG A 106 -17.49 12.51 25.97
CA ARG A 106 -18.88 12.48 26.46
C ARG A 106 -18.89 12.08 27.93
N LYS A 107 -19.19 13.05 28.81
CA LYS A 107 -19.56 12.78 30.20
C LYS A 107 -20.91 12.06 30.23
N ARG A 108 -20.95 10.89 30.86
CA ARG A 108 -22.16 10.13 31.16
C ARG A 108 -22.96 10.86 32.24
N THR A 109 -24.13 11.39 31.90
CA THR A 109 -25.12 11.82 32.87
C THR A 109 -26.12 10.68 33.09
N VAL A 110 -26.21 10.20 34.34
CA VAL A 110 -27.14 9.17 34.80
C VAL A 110 -28.42 9.87 35.31
N THR A 111 -29.54 9.12 35.28
CA THR A 111 -30.87 9.36 35.92
C THR A 111 -31.80 10.35 35.22
N ASN A 112 -33.11 10.12 35.02
CA ASN A 112 -34.04 9.02 35.34
C ASN A 112 -35.40 9.26 34.61
N LYS A 113 -36.08 8.18 34.13
CA LYS A 113 -37.57 7.92 34.05
C LYS A 113 -38.50 8.97 33.36
N LYS A 114 -39.54 8.63 32.57
CA LYS A 114 -40.52 7.51 32.54
C LYS A 114 -41.41 7.62 31.27
N ASN A 115 -41.84 6.46 30.75
CA ASN A 115 -43.12 6.10 30.06
C ASN A 115 -43.53 6.86 28.77
N VAL A 116 -44.20 6.33 27.75
CA VAL A 116 -45.30 5.33 27.64
C VAL A 116 -45.30 4.72 26.22
N GLU A 117 -45.64 3.42 26.18
CA GLU A 117 -46.25 2.53 25.17
C GLU A 117 -46.63 3.01 23.75
N GLY A 118 -46.45 2.10 22.78
CA GLY A 118 -47.05 2.17 21.44
C GLY A 118 -46.67 0.95 20.59
N TYR A 119 -47.66 0.09 20.33
CA TYR A 119 -47.59 -1.24 19.73
C TYR A 119 -47.78 -1.24 18.17
N VAL A 120 -47.30 -2.34 17.53
CA VAL A 120 -47.86 -3.06 16.35
C VAL A 120 -47.37 -2.76 14.90
N ASN A 121 -46.77 -3.84 14.32
CA ASN A 121 -46.83 -4.48 12.98
C ASN A 121 -47.06 -3.72 11.66
N GLY A 122 -46.44 -4.29 10.61
CA GLY A 122 -46.94 -4.32 9.23
C GLY A 122 -45.80 -4.26 8.19
N SER A 123 -45.12 -5.37 7.89
CA SER A 123 -45.33 -6.26 6.73
C SER A 123 -45.04 -5.65 5.34
N SER A 124 -44.01 -6.22 4.69
CA SER A 124 -43.92 -6.63 3.28
C SER A 124 -44.41 -5.66 2.18
N HIS A 125 -43.44 -5.19 1.37
CA HIS A 125 -43.68 -5.05 -0.06
C HIS A 125 -42.44 -5.53 -0.84
N ILE A 126 -42.57 -6.73 -1.41
CA ILE A 126 -41.71 -7.35 -2.42
C ILE A 126 -42.53 -7.28 -3.71
N GLU A 127 -41.95 -6.72 -4.77
CA GLU A 127 -42.29 -6.77 -6.21
C GLU A 127 -41.51 -5.57 -6.82
N ASP A 128 -40.64 -5.67 -7.82
CA ASP A 128 -40.63 -6.52 -9.01
C ASP A 128 -39.21 -6.93 -9.45
N ILE A 129 -39.11 -8.19 -9.87
CA ILE A 129 -37.95 -8.79 -10.53
C ILE A 129 -38.21 -8.71 -12.04
N GLU A 130 -37.55 -7.77 -12.73
CA GLU A 130 -37.43 -7.83 -14.20
C GLU A 130 -36.15 -8.56 -14.59
N LEU A 131 -36.31 -9.81 -15.02
CA LEU A 131 -35.30 -10.63 -15.68
C LEU A 131 -35.08 -10.10 -17.10
N ASN A 132 -33.90 -9.56 -17.38
CA ASN A 132 -33.44 -9.39 -18.76
C ASN A 132 -32.18 -10.24 -19.00
N GLU A 133 -32.39 -11.40 -19.60
CA GLU A 133 -31.34 -12.27 -20.10
C GLU A 133 -30.74 -11.69 -21.38
N LYS A 134 -29.42 -11.47 -21.37
CA LYS A 134 -28.44 -12.01 -22.33
C LYS A 134 -27.23 -11.09 -22.42
N GLN A 135 -26.09 -11.62 -21.95
CA GLN A 135 -24.83 -11.63 -22.69
C GLN A 135 -23.83 -12.45 -21.85
N LYS A 136 -23.33 -13.55 -22.44
CA LYS A 136 -22.25 -14.37 -21.88
C LYS A 136 -21.00 -13.48 -21.70
N LYS A 137 -20.83 -12.91 -20.52
CA LYS A 137 -19.56 -12.32 -20.08
C LYS A 137 -18.77 -13.45 -19.44
N SER A 138 -17.51 -13.60 -19.86
CA SER A 138 -16.54 -14.45 -19.19
C SER A 138 -16.60 -14.20 -17.69
N ASP A 139 -16.50 -15.28 -16.92
CA ASP A 139 -16.65 -15.35 -15.48
C ASP A 139 -15.48 -14.64 -14.78
N HIS A 140 -15.32 -13.33 -15.01
CA HIS A 140 -14.43 -12.48 -14.24
C HIS A 140 -15.09 -12.28 -12.89
N LYS A 141 -14.72 -13.13 -11.91
CA LYS A 141 -14.99 -12.91 -10.49
C LYS A 141 -14.69 -11.45 -10.17
N LYS A 142 -15.74 -10.65 -9.98
CA LYS A 142 -15.64 -9.25 -9.55
C LYS A 142 -14.76 -9.23 -8.30
N VAL A 143 -13.63 -8.54 -8.39
CA VAL A 143 -12.72 -8.47 -7.25
C VAL A 143 -13.39 -7.62 -6.18
N VAL A 144 -13.55 -8.17 -4.98
CA VAL A 144 -14.21 -7.50 -3.86
C VAL A 144 -13.18 -6.63 -3.16
N ASP A 145 -13.51 -5.36 -2.87
CA ASP A 145 -12.69 -4.51 -2.01
C ASP A 145 -12.47 -5.19 -0.65
N PRO A 146 -11.22 -5.50 -0.26
CA PRO A 146 -10.91 -6.14 1.01
C PRO A 146 -11.42 -5.37 2.24
N LEU A 147 -11.65 -4.05 2.13
CA LEU A 147 -12.24 -3.28 3.22
C LEU A 147 -13.64 -3.76 3.60
N ASN A 148 -14.42 -4.26 2.62
CA ASN A 148 -15.79 -4.71 2.85
C ASN A 148 -15.88 -5.95 3.75
N TRP A 149 -14.77 -6.68 3.95
CA TRP A 149 -14.71 -7.78 4.92
C TRP A 149 -14.86 -7.31 6.37
N PHE A 150 -14.60 -6.02 6.63
CA PHE A 150 -14.69 -5.42 7.97
C PHE A 150 -16.03 -4.69 8.21
N GLY A 151 -16.99 -4.85 7.31
CA GLY A 151 -18.34 -4.29 7.40
C GLY A 151 -18.63 -3.21 6.35
N VAL A 152 -19.90 -2.82 6.26
CA VAL A 152 -20.37 -1.81 5.28
C VAL A 152 -19.85 -0.41 5.59
N LEU A 153 -19.65 -0.10 6.88
CA LEU A 153 -19.21 1.21 7.37
C LEU A 153 -17.83 1.09 8.03
N VAL A 154 -16.80 1.17 7.20
CA VAL A 154 -15.40 1.15 7.65
C VAL A 154 -14.95 2.56 8.07
N PRO A 155 -14.31 2.74 9.25
CA PRO A 155 -13.81 4.03 9.70
C PRO A 155 -12.79 4.64 8.72
N PRO A 156 -12.72 5.99 8.64
CA PRO A 156 -11.74 6.67 7.78
C PRO A 156 -10.30 6.29 8.10
N ALA A 157 -9.99 6.01 9.37
CA ALA A 157 -8.65 5.56 9.78
C ALA A 157 -8.24 4.22 9.14
N LEU A 158 -9.17 3.28 8.93
CA LEU A 158 -8.84 1.99 8.30
C LEU A 158 -8.60 2.18 6.79
N ARG A 159 -9.37 3.06 6.15
CA ARG A 159 -9.16 3.45 4.75
C ARG A 159 -7.80 4.13 4.57
N GLN A 160 -7.46 5.05 5.45
CA GLN A 160 -6.16 5.72 5.44
C GLN A 160 -5.01 4.72 5.66
N SER A 161 -5.18 3.78 6.59
CA SER A 161 -4.22 2.71 6.84
C SER A 161 -3.95 1.87 5.59
N GLN A 162 -5.00 1.48 4.84
CA GLN A 162 -4.85 0.77 3.56
C GLN A 162 -4.05 1.59 2.53
N GLN A 163 -4.34 2.89 2.40
CA GLN A 163 -3.61 3.77 1.49
C GLN A 163 -2.13 3.94 1.90
N ASP A 164 -1.88 4.11 3.19
CA ASP A 164 -0.53 4.25 3.73
C ASP A 164 0.28 2.98 3.46
N PHE A 165 -0.31 1.79 3.68
CA PHE A 165 0.35 0.52 3.34
C PHE A 165 0.57 0.33 1.83
N LYS A 166 -0.35 0.80 0.96
CA LYS A 166 -0.14 0.79 -0.49
C LYS A 166 1.13 1.57 -0.84
N LYS A 167 1.27 2.79 -0.30
CA LYS A 167 2.46 3.65 -0.46
C LYS A 167 3.72 3.02 0.14
N THR A 168 3.61 2.36 1.30
CA THR A 168 4.73 1.64 1.92
C THR A 168 5.23 0.52 1.00
N ILE A 169 4.35 -0.25 0.37
CA ILE A 169 4.77 -1.30 -0.57
C ILE A 169 5.43 -0.68 -1.81
N GLU A 170 4.86 0.40 -2.37
CA GLU A 170 5.46 1.13 -3.49
C GLU A 170 6.88 1.61 -3.16
N SER A 171 7.06 2.21 -1.98
CA SER A 171 8.37 2.67 -1.51
C SER A 171 9.32 1.50 -1.24
N GLY A 172 8.83 0.38 -0.71
CA GLY A 172 9.63 -0.83 -0.48
C GLY A 172 10.19 -1.43 -1.77
N VAL A 173 9.41 -1.37 -2.86
CA VAL A 173 9.88 -1.73 -4.21
C VAL A 173 11.02 -0.81 -4.66
N ASN A 174 10.89 0.50 -4.45
CA ASN A 174 11.94 1.46 -4.81
C ASN A 174 13.23 1.22 -4.00
N VAL A 175 13.11 0.98 -2.69
CA VAL A 175 14.24 0.63 -1.82
C VAL A 175 14.95 -0.64 -2.31
N ALA A 176 14.20 -1.67 -2.72
CA ALA A 176 14.76 -2.90 -3.27
C ALA A 176 15.52 -2.64 -4.59
N ASN A 177 14.97 -1.81 -5.47
CA ASN A 177 15.62 -1.42 -6.72
C ASN A 177 16.90 -0.62 -6.50
N LEU A 178 16.88 0.35 -5.58
CA LEU A 178 18.08 1.14 -5.23
C LEU A 178 19.16 0.26 -4.61
N LYS A 179 18.77 -0.68 -3.74
CA LYS A 179 19.70 -1.67 -3.17
C LYS A 179 20.36 -2.52 -4.26
N LEU A 180 19.57 -3.00 -5.23
CA LEU A 180 20.10 -3.75 -6.36
C LEU A 180 21.09 -2.90 -7.18
N ARG A 181 20.75 -1.64 -7.46
CA ARG A 181 21.64 -0.72 -8.18
C ARG A 181 22.96 -0.52 -7.45
N LEU A 182 22.93 -0.32 -6.12
CA LEU A 182 24.14 -0.22 -5.30
C LEU A 182 25.03 -1.46 -5.41
N GLN A 183 24.43 -2.66 -5.39
CA GLN A 183 25.16 -3.91 -5.57
C GLN A 183 25.81 -4.01 -6.95
N THR A 184 25.10 -3.62 -8.01
CA THR A 184 25.64 -3.59 -9.38
C THR A 184 26.78 -2.58 -9.53
N LEU A 185 26.65 -1.38 -8.95
CA LEU A 185 27.71 -0.38 -8.96
C LEU A 185 28.94 -0.83 -8.19
N GLN A 186 28.75 -1.50 -7.04
CA GLN A 186 29.85 -2.08 -6.28
C GLN A 186 30.59 -3.14 -7.10
N ALA A 187 29.87 -4.07 -7.74
CA ALA A 187 30.47 -5.08 -8.60
C ALA A 187 31.24 -4.42 -9.77
N LYS A 188 30.64 -3.41 -10.42
CA LYS A 188 31.30 -2.66 -11.50
C LYS A 188 32.60 -2.01 -11.01
N TYR A 189 32.57 -1.35 -9.85
CA TYR A 189 33.76 -0.75 -9.25
C TYR A 189 34.88 -1.77 -9.01
N GLU A 190 34.55 -2.94 -8.44
CA GLU A 190 35.52 -4.01 -8.19
C GLU A 190 36.17 -4.53 -9.49
N THR A 191 35.38 -4.68 -10.57
CA THR A 191 35.91 -5.08 -11.88
C THR A 191 36.87 -4.04 -12.48
N LEU A 192 36.52 -2.76 -12.43
CA LEU A 192 37.38 -1.67 -12.92
C LEU A 192 38.65 -1.54 -12.09
N LEU A 193 38.56 -1.77 -10.78
CA LEU A 193 39.72 -1.78 -9.89
C LEU A 193 40.70 -2.91 -10.23
N ALA A 194 40.19 -4.10 -10.57
CA ALA A 194 41.02 -5.22 -11.04
C ALA A 194 41.72 -4.87 -12.36
N GLN A 195 40.97 -4.35 -13.34
CA GLN A 195 41.53 -3.92 -14.63
C GLN A 195 42.63 -2.86 -14.46
N LYS A 196 42.43 -1.87 -13.57
CA LYS A 196 43.45 -0.86 -13.26
C LYS A 196 44.73 -1.47 -12.67
N LYS A 197 44.60 -2.51 -11.83
CA LYS A 197 45.76 -3.21 -11.26
C LYS A 197 46.53 -3.99 -12.32
N ASP A 198 45.83 -4.62 -13.27
CA ASP A 198 46.47 -5.40 -14.34
C ASP A 198 47.17 -4.50 -15.36
N LEU A 199 46.58 -3.36 -15.73
CA LEU A 199 47.24 -2.35 -16.56
C LEU A 199 48.52 -1.82 -15.92
N LYS A 200 48.52 -1.60 -14.60
CA LYS A 200 49.72 -1.20 -13.85
C LYS A 200 50.82 -2.27 -13.81
N LYS A 201 50.48 -3.55 -13.93
CA LYS A 201 51.46 -4.65 -13.99
C LYS A 201 52.05 -4.78 -15.38
N ASN A 202 51.26 -4.57 -16.44
CA ASN A 202 51.72 -4.67 -17.83
C ASN A 202 52.59 -3.47 -18.28
N GLU A 203 52.51 -2.34 -17.58
CA GLU A 203 53.40 -1.18 -17.82
C GLU A 203 54.77 -1.29 -17.09
N LYS A 204 54.98 -2.32 -16.27
CA LYS A 204 56.27 -2.60 -15.59
C LYS A 204 57.02 -3.73 -16.27
#